data_AF-A0A9E0WGI5-F1
#
_entry.id   AF-A0A9E0WGI5-F1
#
_cell.length_a   1.000
_cell.length_b   1.000
_cell.length_c   1.000
_cell.angle_alpha   90.00
_cell.angle_beta   90.00
_cell.angle_gamma   90.00
#
_symmetry.space_group_name_H-M   'P 1'
#
loop_
_entity.id
_entity.type
_entity.pdbx_description
1 polymer ?
#
loop_
_entity_poly.entity_id
_entity_poly.type
_entity_poly.pdbx_seq_one_letter_code
_entity_poly.pdbx_strand_id
1 'polypeptide(L)'
;MTTKRPNFTDQEALDFHSKPTPGKLSMMPTKPMATQRDLSLAYSPGVAVPVEAIAKDDDLAYEYTSKGNMVAVISNGTAILGLGDLGPMASKPVMEGKSVLFKRFADIDSIDVEVQTKEIDEFCTVVRNIGATWGGINLEDIGSPECFIIESRLREELDIPVFHDDQHGTAIIAAAGVINACHVTGRKLEDLKVAVSGAGAAGLSCAALIRNLGVKPENILMCDSTGVVYEGRTERMDQFKSAFQVKTDKRTLAEAVEGADCFLGLSVKGAMTPEMVKSMADKPIIFAMANPDPEIKPEEIKRVRDDAIIATGRSDYPNQVNNVLGFPYIFRGALDVRARSINEEMKVAAAQALAELAREDVPDEVAAAYHGARPTFGPEYIIPTPFDPRLISFIPPFVAQAAMDTGVARKPIKDMDEYRHALARRLDPAASFLQGVQNAARGENKRIVFAEGEEPQVVRAAWTFKNQGLGHPILIGRAEQVSRTMRQ
;
A
#
# COMPACT_ATOMS: atom_id res chain seq x y z
N MET A 1 -21.16 -25.69 -3.41
CA MET A 1 -21.13 -25.52 -4.89
C MET A 1 -21.19 -24.03 -5.15
N THR A 2 -20.20 -23.31 -5.70
CA THR A 2 -18.89 -23.65 -6.26
C THR A 2 -17.83 -22.77 -5.60
N THR A 3 -16.84 -23.43 -5.00
CA THR A 3 -15.54 -22.89 -4.63
C THR A 3 -14.78 -22.58 -5.92
N LYS A 4 -14.94 -21.39 -6.50
CA LYS A 4 -13.95 -20.97 -7.49
C LYS A 4 -12.67 -20.64 -6.73
N ARG A 5 -11.75 -21.61 -6.68
CA ARG A 5 -10.31 -21.34 -6.59
C ARG A 5 -9.95 -20.31 -7.67
N PRO A 6 -8.85 -19.55 -7.51
CA PRO A 6 -8.37 -18.70 -8.58
C PRO A 6 -8.22 -19.50 -9.90
N ASN A 7 -8.17 -18.81 -11.04
CA ASN A 7 -8.16 -19.38 -12.40
C ASN A 7 -6.90 -20.22 -12.75
N PHE A 8 -6.26 -20.88 -11.77
CA PHE A 8 -5.08 -21.71 -11.96
C PHE A 8 -5.08 -22.93 -11.03
N THR A 9 -4.36 -23.97 -11.44
CA THR A 9 -4.12 -25.22 -10.73
C THR A 9 -2.87 -25.14 -9.85
N ASP A 10 -2.77 -26.01 -8.85
CA ASP A 10 -1.59 -26.08 -7.98
C ASP A 10 -0.31 -26.36 -8.80
N GLN A 11 -0.41 -27.13 -9.88
CA GLN A 11 0.69 -27.40 -10.80
C GLN A 11 1.10 -26.16 -11.62
N GLU A 12 0.14 -25.35 -12.09
CA GLU A 12 0.46 -24.08 -12.79
C GLU A 12 1.21 -23.12 -11.87
N ALA A 13 0.85 -23.06 -10.59
CA ALA A 13 1.59 -22.25 -9.60
C ALA A 13 3.02 -22.77 -9.37
N LEU A 14 3.23 -24.08 -9.29
CA LEU A 14 4.58 -24.68 -9.15
C LEU A 14 5.42 -24.51 -10.43
N ASP A 15 4.80 -24.67 -11.59
CA ASP A 15 5.45 -24.48 -12.89
C ASP A 15 5.88 -23.02 -13.07
N PHE A 16 5.05 -22.05 -12.65
CA PHE A 16 5.41 -20.63 -12.65
C PHE A 16 6.67 -20.32 -11.83
N HIS A 17 6.93 -21.05 -10.74
CA HIS A 17 8.11 -20.84 -9.89
C HIS A 17 9.34 -21.66 -10.31
N SER A 18 9.18 -22.68 -11.15
CA SER A 18 10.26 -23.63 -11.49
C SER A 18 10.75 -23.54 -12.93
N LYS A 19 9.92 -23.02 -13.86
CA LYS A 19 10.19 -23.05 -15.30
C LYS A 19 10.11 -21.65 -15.93
N PRO A 20 10.91 -21.40 -16.97
CA PRO A 20 12.07 -22.20 -17.43
C PRO A 20 13.28 -22.06 -16.48
N THR A 21 13.24 -21.13 -15.54
CA THR A 21 14.29 -20.85 -14.57
C THR A 21 13.65 -20.78 -13.19
N PRO A 22 14.20 -21.46 -12.17
CA PRO A 22 13.66 -21.39 -10.81
C PRO A 22 13.73 -19.99 -10.19
N GLY A 23 12.72 -19.67 -9.39
CA GLY A 23 12.61 -18.39 -8.67
C GLY A 23 12.02 -17.27 -9.51
N LYS A 24 11.77 -16.13 -8.87
CA LYS A 24 11.15 -14.94 -9.48
C LYS A 24 12.08 -13.74 -9.58
N LEU A 25 13.30 -13.86 -9.05
CA LEU A 25 14.30 -12.80 -9.04
C LEU A 25 15.59 -13.23 -9.74
N SER A 26 16.23 -12.26 -10.38
CA SER A 26 17.59 -12.38 -10.90
C SER A 26 18.25 -11.00 -10.87
N MET A 27 19.59 -10.97 -10.87
CA MET A 27 20.34 -9.72 -10.92
C MET A 27 20.77 -9.41 -12.35
N MET A 28 20.64 -8.14 -12.74
CA MET A 28 21.16 -7.64 -14.01
C MET A 28 22.10 -6.44 -13.78
N PRO A 29 23.28 -6.40 -14.43
CA PRO A 29 24.14 -5.22 -14.39
C PRO A 29 23.47 -4.00 -15.02
N THR A 30 23.63 -2.83 -14.40
CA THR A 30 23.07 -1.56 -14.91
C THR A 30 24.01 -0.77 -15.82
N LYS A 31 25.30 -1.14 -15.85
CA LYS A 31 26.33 -0.52 -16.69
C LYS A 31 26.79 -1.48 -17.79
N PRO A 32 27.20 -0.99 -18.97
CA PRO A 32 27.78 -1.83 -20.02
C PRO A 32 29.00 -2.60 -19.50
N MET A 33 29.13 -3.87 -19.85
CA MET A 33 30.25 -4.75 -19.44
C MET A 33 30.90 -5.43 -20.66
N ALA A 34 30.98 -4.72 -21.79
CA ALA A 34 31.35 -5.32 -23.08
C ALA A 34 32.83 -5.14 -23.43
N THR A 35 33.51 -4.17 -22.81
CA THR A 35 34.89 -3.79 -23.18
C THR A 35 35.86 -3.87 -22.01
N GLN A 36 37.16 -3.91 -22.30
CA GLN A 36 38.22 -3.83 -21.28
C GLN A 36 38.12 -2.53 -20.47
N ARG A 37 37.72 -1.42 -21.11
CA ARG A 37 37.49 -0.14 -20.44
C ARG A 37 36.32 -0.21 -19.47
N ASP A 38 35.24 -0.89 -19.85
CA ASP A 38 34.10 -1.08 -18.96
C ASP A 38 34.51 -1.87 -17.71
N LEU A 39 35.26 -2.96 -17.91
CA LEU A 39 35.75 -3.78 -16.80
C LEU A 39 36.70 -3.00 -15.87
N SER A 40 37.59 -2.16 -16.43
CA SER A 40 38.53 -1.37 -15.64
C SER A 40 37.86 -0.24 -14.85
N LEU A 41 36.69 0.22 -15.27
CA LEU A 41 35.86 1.18 -14.52
C LEU A 41 34.96 0.50 -13.49
N ALA A 42 34.35 -0.63 -13.85
CA ALA A 42 33.43 -1.37 -12.99
C ALA A 42 34.15 -2.09 -11.84
N TYR A 43 35.40 -2.47 -12.05
CA TYR A 43 36.24 -3.15 -11.07
C TYR A 43 37.62 -2.49 -10.99
N SER A 44 38.67 -3.27 -10.74
CA SER A 44 40.01 -2.74 -10.60
C SER A 44 40.59 -2.23 -11.93
N PRO A 45 41.28 -1.07 -11.94
CA PRO A 45 41.56 -0.21 -10.79
C PRO A 45 40.48 0.88 -10.52
N GLY A 46 39.53 1.11 -11.43
CA GLY A 46 38.61 2.24 -11.39
C GLY A 46 37.70 2.28 -10.16
N VAL A 47 37.27 1.13 -9.64
CA VAL A 47 36.41 1.01 -8.45
C VAL A 47 37.06 1.59 -7.18
N ALA A 48 38.39 1.76 -7.15
CA ALA A 48 39.06 2.40 -6.02
C ALA A 48 38.62 3.87 -5.83
N VAL A 49 38.26 4.57 -6.91
CA VAL A 49 37.85 5.98 -6.87
C VAL A 49 36.57 6.20 -6.05
N PRO A 50 35.44 5.51 -6.33
CA PRO A 50 34.25 5.64 -5.48
C PRO A 50 34.47 5.09 -4.06
N VAL A 51 35.32 4.07 -3.86
CA VAL A 51 35.67 3.58 -2.52
C VAL A 51 36.34 4.67 -1.67
N GLU A 52 37.35 5.36 -2.22
CA GLU A 52 38.03 6.46 -1.52
C GLU A 52 37.12 7.67 -1.30
N ALA A 53 36.17 7.91 -2.20
CA ALA A 53 35.18 8.96 -2.03
C ALA A 53 34.23 8.65 -0.87
N ILE A 54 33.67 7.43 -0.83
CA ILE A 54 32.78 6.98 0.25
C ILE A 54 33.52 6.93 1.59
N ALA A 55 34.78 6.48 1.62
CA ALA A 55 35.58 6.47 2.86
C ALA A 55 35.80 7.87 3.47
N LYS A 56 35.61 8.95 2.70
CA LYS A 56 35.66 10.34 3.19
C LYS A 56 34.28 10.87 3.60
N ASP A 57 33.22 10.34 2.99
CA ASP A 57 31.83 10.73 3.21
C ASP A 57 30.89 9.55 2.87
N ASP A 58 30.39 8.87 3.90
CA ASP A 58 29.54 7.68 3.77
C ASP A 58 28.23 7.98 2.99
N ASP A 59 27.74 9.22 2.99
CA ASP A 59 26.52 9.60 2.28
C ASP A 59 26.66 9.50 0.76
N LEU A 60 27.90 9.53 0.24
CA LEU A 60 28.19 9.30 -1.18
C LEU A 60 27.88 7.85 -1.61
N ALA A 61 27.66 6.92 -0.67
CA ALA A 61 27.16 5.59 -1.00
C ALA A 61 25.80 5.66 -1.71
N TYR A 62 24.96 6.64 -1.41
CA TYR A 62 23.68 6.85 -2.11
C TYR A 62 23.84 7.38 -3.55
N GLU A 63 25.03 7.85 -3.93
CA GLU A 63 25.32 8.37 -5.29
C GLU A 63 26.07 7.36 -6.14
N TYR A 64 27.06 6.68 -5.55
CA TYR A 64 27.97 5.80 -6.27
C TYR A 64 27.62 4.31 -6.17
N THR A 65 26.57 3.95 -5.42
CA THR A 65 26.10 2.56 -5.29
C THR A 65 24.59 2.45 -5.50
N SER A 66 24.07 1.23 -5.52
CA SER A 66 22.63 0.97 -5.59
C SER A 66 21.87 1.26 -4.30
N LYS A 67 22.54 1.59 -3.18
CA LYS A 67 21.93 1.77 -1.84
C LYS A 67 20.67 2.62 -1.88
N GLY A 68 20.67 3.75 -2.59
CA GLY A 68 19.54 4.68 -2.62
C GLY A 68 18.26 4.17 -3.30
N ASN A 69 18.31 3.05 -4.02
CA ASN A 69 17.14 2.43 -4.65
C ASN A 69 16.93 0.97 -4.20
N MET A 70 17.68 0.50 -3.21
CA MET A 70 17.70 -0.92 -2.81
C MET A 70 16.97 -1.15 -1.49
N VAL A 71 16.00 -2.05 -1.48
CA VAL A 71 15.24 -2.46 -0.28
C VAL A 71 15.52 -3.93 0.03
N ALA A 72 15.66 -4.26 1.32
CA ALA A 72 15.63 -5.65 1.75
C ALA A 72 14.23 -6.04 2.21
N VAL A 73 13.70 -7.15 1.69
CA VAL A 73 12.51 -7.81 2.23
C VAL A 73 12.97 -8.87 3.21
N ILE A 74 12.83 -8.63 4.51
CA ILE A 74 13.41 -9.49 5.56
C ILE A 74 12.32 -10.21 6.32
N SER A 75 12.46 -11.53 6.45
CA SER A 75 11.53 -12.40 7.18
C SER A 75 12.25 -13.54 7.89
N ASN A 76 11.68 -14.04 8.99
CA ASN A 76 12.04 -15.34 9.57
C ASN A 76 11.01 -16.44 9.30
N GLY A 77 9.96 -16.15 8.52
CA GLY A 77 8.94 -17.11 8.11
C GLY A 77 8.07 -17.65 9.26
N THR A 78 7.90 -16.88 10.33
CA THR A 78 7.11 -17.27 11.51
C THR A 78 5.61 -16.98 11.37
N ALA A 79 5.20 -16.18 10.38
CA ALA A 79 3.79 -15.86 10.12
C ALA A 79 3.50 -15.75 8.62
N ILE A 80 3.82 -16.80 7.85
CA ILE A 80 3.69 -16.77 6.39
C ILE A 80 2.22 -16.79 5.97
N LEU A 81 1.71 -15.66 5.47
CA LEU A 81 0.32 -15.52 5.05
C LEU A 81 -0.66 -16.03 6.14
N GLY A 82 -1.61 -16.90 5.79
CA GLY A 82 -2.46 -17.63 6.73
C GLY A 82 -1.96 -19.04 7.09
N LEU A 83 -0.71 -19.36 6.76
CA LEU A 83 -0.12 -20.70 6.95
C LEU A 83 0.65 -20.83 8.27
N GLY A 84 1.00 -19.70 8.89
CA GLY A 84 1.71 -19.67 10.17
C GLY A 84 3.21 -19.90 10.03
N ASP A 85 3.81 -20.51 11.05
CA ASP A 85 5.24 -20.73 11.17
C ASP A 85 5.68 -21.97 10.38
N LEU A 86 6.12 -21.76 9.14
CA LEU A 86 6.73 -22.80 8.29
C LEU A 86 8.25 -22.60 8.11
N GLY A 87 8.80 -21.55 8.72
CA GLY A 87 10.20 -21.22 8.72
C GLY A 87 10.69 -20.47 7.47
N PRO A 88 11.94 -19.99 7.51
CA PRO A 88 12.52 -19.07 6.52
C PRO A 88 12.47 -19.59 5.07
N MET A 89 12.85 -20.84 4.83
CA MET A 89 12.90 -21.35 3.45
C MET A 89 11.51 -21.48 2.81
N ALA A 90 10.48 -21.71 3.62
CA ALA A 90 9.11 -21.74 3.14
C ALA A 90 8.55 -20.34 2.86
N SER A 91 9.08 -19.29 3.49
CA SER A 91 8.68 -17.90 3.23
C SER A 91 9.27 -17.35 1.93
N LYS A 92 10.43 -17.86 1.50
CA LYS A 92 11.19 -17.38 0.33
C LYS A 92 10.35 -17.08 -0.92
N PRO A 93 9.43 -17.96 -1.38
CA PRO A 93 8.58 -17.63 -2.53
C PRO A 93 7.74 -16.37 -2.30
N VAL A 94 7.24 -16.12 -1.09
CA VAL A 94 6.48 -14.90 -0.76
C VAL A 94 7.40 -13.69 -0.81
N MET A 95 8.59 -13.78 -0.22
CA MET A 95 9.58 -12.69 -0.17
C MET A 95 10.10 -12.30 -1.56
N GLU A 96 10.42 -13.27 -2.41
CA GLU A 96 10.76 -13.02 -3.82
C GLU A 96 9.61 -12.32 -4.54
N GLY A 97 8.37 -12.72 -4.24
CA GLY A 97 7.17 -12.08 -4.76
C GLY A 97 7.12 -10.59 -4.40
N LYS A 98 7.29 -10.26 -3.11
CA LYS A 98 7.32 -8.86 -2.63
C LYS A 98 8.39 -8.02 -3.34
N SER A 99 9.58 -8.58 -3.54
CA SER A 99 10.66 -7.92 -4.28
C SER A 99 10.30 -7.65 -5.75
N VAL A 100 9.63 -8.60 -6.43
CA VAL A 100 9.12 -8.37 -7.79
C VAL A 100 8.09 -7.24 -7.83
N LEU A 101 7.21 -7.16 -6.83
CA LEU A 101 6.19 -6.12 -6.75
C LEU A 101 6.81 -4.73 -6.52
N PHE A 102 7.84 -4.61 -5.66
CA PHE A 102 8.63 -3.39 -5.52
C PHE A 102 9.17 -2.90 -6.87
N LYS A 103 9.78 -3.81 -7.64
CA LYS A 103 10.33 -3.45 -8.95
C LYS A 103 9.24 -3.07 -9.94
N ARG A 104 8.17 -3.87 -10.03
CA ARG A 104 7.10 -3.70 -11.03
C ARG A 104 6.27 -2.43 -10.83
N PHE A 105 6.00 -2.06 -9.58
CA PHE A 105 5.06 -0.98 -9.25
C PHE A 105 5.75 0.33 -8.86
N ALA A 106 7.01 0.29 -8.42
CA ALA A 106 7.71 1.48 -7.94
C ALA A 106 9.13 1.67 -8.47
N ASP A 107 9.59 0.78 -9.36
CA ASP A 107 10.97 0.76 -9.84
C ASP A 107 11.99 0.82 -8.69
N ILE A 108 11.73 0.01 -7.67
CA ILE A 108 12.60 -0.20 -6.51
C ILE A 108 13.29 -1.54 -6.68
N ASP A 109 14.61 -1.55 -6.59
CA ASP A 109 15.36 -2.80 -6.61
C ASP A 109 15.25 -3.44 -5.22
N SER A 110 14.89 -4.72 -5.17
CA SER A 110 14.63 -5.40 -3.91
C SER A 110 15.16 -6.82 -3.91
N ILE A 111 15.67 -7.25 -2.76
CA ILE A 111 16.17 -8.60 -2.54
C ILE A 111 15.56 -9.13 -1.25
N ASP A 112 15.15 -10.39 -1.27
CA ASP A 112 14.69 -11.13 -0.11
C ASP A 112 15.83 -11.64 0.76
N VAL A 113 15.64 -11.57 2.08
CA VAL A 113 16.62 -12.01 3.09
C VAL A 113 15.90 -12.83 4.16
N GLU A 114 16.09 -14.15 4.09
CA GLU A 114 15.55 -15.09 5.06
C GLU A 114 16.49 -15.23 6.28
N VAL A 115 16.02 -14.84 7.46
CA VAL A 115 16.76 -14.96 8.72
C VAL A 115 16.30 -16.21 9.47
N GLN A 116 17.23 -17.07 9.88
CA GLN A 116 16.88 -18.37 10.49
C GLN A 116 16.43 -18.30 11.95
N THR A 117 16.79 -17.24 12.67
CA THR A 117 16.50 -17.14 14.10
C THR A 117 15.08 -16.67 14.40
N LYS A 118 14.54 -17.17 15.51
CA LYS A 118 13.28 -16.72 16.12
C LYS A 118 13.52 -15.79 17.31
N GLU A 119 14.77 -15.70 17.79
CA GLU A 119 15.14 -14.84 18.91
C GLU A 119 15.21 -13.38 18.46
N ILE A 120 14.45 -12.51 19.12
CA ILE A 120 14.34 -11.08 18.77
C ILE A 120 15.73 -10.41 18.75
N ASP A 121 16.56 -10.69 19.76
CA ASP A 121 17.88 -10.08 19.90
C ASP A 121 18.84 -10.45 18.77
N GLU A 122 18.83 -11.73 18.40
CA GLU A 122 19.65 -12.23 17.30
C GLU A 122 19.15 -11.71 15.96
N PHE A 123 17.82 -11.70 15.75
CA PHE A 123 17.21 -11.15 14.54
C PHE A 123 17.59 -9.69 14.35
N CYS A 124 17.40 -8.85 15.38
CA CYS A 124 17.73 -7.44 15.31
C CYS A 124 19.24 -7.22 15.09
N THR A 125 20.09 -8.03 15.71
CA THR A 125 21.54 -7.98 15.51
C THR A 125 21.94 -8.27 14.06
N VAL A 126 21.36 -9.32 13.45
CA VAL A 126 21.61 -9.66 12.04
C VAL A 126 21.20 -8.50 11.15
N VAL A 127 19.96 -8.01 11.30
CA VAL A 127 19.41 -6.95 10.45
C VAL A 127 20.19 -5.64 10.59
N ARG A 128 20.55 -5.25 11.82
CA ARG A 128 21.39 -4.08 12.07
C ARG A 128 22.73 -4.18 11.35
N ASN A 129 23.39 -5.33 11.46
CA ASN A 129 24.74 -5.52 10.91
C ASN A 129 24.77 -5.51 9.37
N ILE A 130 23.63 -5.77 8.71
CA ILE A 130 23.51 -5.66 7.24
C ILE A 130 22.85 -4.35 6.78
N GLY A 131 22.45 -3.48 7.71
CA GLY A 131 21.69 -2.24 7.41
C GLY A 131 22.40 -1.27 6.46
N ALA A 132 23.73 -1.26 6.45
CA ALA A 132 24.52 -0.40 5.57
C ALA A 132 24.30 -0.69 4.06
N THR A 133 23.88 -1.89 3.70
CA THR A 133 23.61 -2.28 2.30
C THR A 133 22.38 -1.59 1.72
N TRP A 134 21.38 -1.31 2.57
CA TRP A 134 20.02 -1.01 2.11
C TRP A 134 19.70 0.48 2.17
N GLY A 135 18.84 0.95 1.27
CA GLY A 135 18.17 2.25 1.38
C GLY A 135 16.93 2.20 2.26
N GLY A 136 16.37 1.01 2.47
CA GLY A 136 15.25 0.74 3.38
C GLY A 136 15.06 -0.76 3.64
N ILE A 137 14.30 -1.09 4.68
CA ILE A 137 14.02 -2.46 5.11
C ILE A 137 12.51 -2.65 5.23
N ASN A 138 11.99 -3.61 4.48
CA ASN A 138 10.63 -4.10 4.58
C ASN A 138 10.61 -5.39 5.40
N LEU A 139 10.06 -5.34 6.62
CA LEU A 139 9.83 -6.53 7.45
C LEU A 139 8.53 -7.22 7.01
N GLU A 140 8.55 -8.55 6.94
CA GLU A 140 7.45 -9.32 6.35
C GLU A 140 7.27 -10.68 7.04
N ASP A 141 6.02 -11.12 7.21
CA ASP A 141 5.67 -12.46 7.70
C ASP A 141 6.35 -12.84 9.05
N ILE A 142 6.41 -11.89 9.99
CA ILE A 142 6.97 -12.06 11.35
C ILE A 142 5.82 -12.15 12.38
N GLY A 143 5.86 -13.16 13.24
CA GLY A 143 4.86 -13.41 14.27
C GLY A 143 4.67 -12.26 15.28
N SER A 144 3.45 -12.15 15.81
CA SER A 144 3.10 -11.23 16.90
C SER A 144 3.16 -11.96 18.25
N PRO A 145 3.69 -11.34 19.33
CA PRO A 145 4.03 -9.91 19.47
C PRO A 145 5.47 -9.53 19.06
N GLU A 146 6.31 -10.47 18.66
CA GLU A 146 7.74 -10.28 18.38
C GLU A 146 7.97 -9.22 17.30
N CYS A 147 7.14 -9.19 16.25
CA CYS A 147 7.22 -8.23 15.15
C CYS A 147 7.19 -6.77 15.61
N PHE A 148 6.43 -6.43 16.66
CA PHE A 148 6.38 -5.07 17.20
C PHE A 148 7.69 -4.66 17.85
N ILE A 149 8.29 -5.57 18.63
CA ILE A 149 9.55 -5.32 19.34
C ILE A 149 10.68 -5.22 18.32
N ILE A 150 10.71 -6.12 17.34
CA ILE A 150 11.68 -6.12 16.24
C ILE A 150 11.60 -4.81 15.46
N GLU A 151 10.41 -4.40 15.03
CA GLU A 151 10.25 -3.16 14.25
C GLU A 151 10.66 -1.94 15.07
N SER A 152 10.18 -1.80 16.32
CA SER A 152 10.50 -0.66 17.17
C SER A 152 12.01 -0.51 17.36
N ARG A 153 12.67 -1.62 17.71
CA ARG A 153 14.11 -1.64 17.93
C ARG A 153 14.89 -1.31 16.66
N LEU A 154 14.52 -1.91 15.53
CA LEU A 154 15.21 -1.64 14.26
C LEU A 154 15.01 -0.20 13.78
N ARG A 155 13.84 0.40 14.02
CA ARG A 155 13.59 1.83 13.74
C ARG A 155 14.45 2.77 14.59
N GLU A 156 14.81 2.35 15.81
CA GLU A 156 15.68 3.11 16.72
C GLU A 156 17.17 2.90 16.40
N GLU A 157 17.57 1.68 16.03
CA GLU A 157 18.97 1.31 15.81
C GLU A 157 19.50 1.64 14.40
N LEU A 158 18.62 1.82 13.41
CA LEU A 158 18.99 2.06 12.01
C LEU A 158 18.67 3.48 11.55
N ASP A 159 19.54 4.02 10.70
CA ASP A 159 19.39 5.33 10.07
C ASP A 159 18.79 5.23 8.64
N ILE A 160 17.92 4.25 8.43
CA ILE A 160 17.18 3.99 7.20
C ILE A 160 15.74 3.58 7.52
N PRO A 161 14.77 3.82 6.61
CA PRO A 161 13.38 3.47 6.84
C PRO A 161 13.20 1.96 7.04
N VAL A 162 12.64 1.58 8.18
CA VAL A 162 12.18 0.23 8.50
C VAL A 162 10.65 0.26 8.56
N PHE A 163 10.00 -0.67 7.87
CA PHE A 163 8.55 -0.75 7.77
C PHE A 163 8.09 -2.19 7.76
N HIS A 164 7.15 -2.54 8.63
CA HIS A 164 6.50 -3.85 8.59
C HIS A 164 5.21 -3.81 7.76
N ASP A 165 5.17 -4.52 6.63
CA ASP A 165 4.04 -4.41 5.69
C ASP A 165 2.73 -5.02 6.23
N ASP A 166 2.78 -6.19 6.88
CA ASP A 166 1.56 -6.82 7.43
C ASP A 166 0.87 -5.96 8.49
N GLN A 167 1.65 -5.15 9.21
CA GLN A 167 1.16 -4.18 10.19
C GLN A 167 0.61 -2.94 9.50
N HIS A 168 1.51 -2.18 8.86
CA HIS A 168 1.22 -0.81 8.43
C HIS A 168 0.60 -0.75 7.04
N GLY A 169 0.95 -1.66 6.13
CA GLY A 169 0.38 -1.74 4.79
C GLY A 169 -1.13 -1.97 4.85
N THR A 170 -1.55 -2.99 5.60
CA THR A 170 -2.97 -3.27 5.87
C THR A 170 -3.68 -2.06 6.50
N ALA A 171 -3.06 -1.47 7.52
CA ALA A 171 -3.62 -0.32 8.23
C ALA A 171 -3.87 0.88 7.32
N ILE A 172 -2.90 1.24 6.48
CA ILE A 172 -2.97 2.40 5.58
C ILE A 172 -4.11 2.25 4.57
N ILE A 173 -4.27 1.07 3.97
CA ILE A 173 -5.30 0.84 2.96
C ILE A 173 -6.68 0.73 3.61
N ALA A 174 -6.79 0.04 4.76
CA ALA A 174 -8.02 0.00 5.53
C ALA A 174 -8.46 1.41 5.95
N ALA A 175 -7.51 2.24 6.43
CA ALA A 175 -7.77 3.63 6.79
C ALA A 175 -8.21 4.48 5.59
N ALA A 176 -7.58 4.34 4.42
CA ALA A 176 -8.01 5.00 3.20
C ALA A 176 -9.46 4.64 2.83
N GLY A 177 -9.79 3.35 2.92
CA GLY A 177 -11.15 2.86 2.73
C GLY A 177 -12.13 3.43 3.75
N VAL A 178 -11.77 3.49 5.04
CA VAL A 178 -12.61 4.06 6.10
C VAL A 178 -12.85 5.56 5.87
N ILE A 179 -11.82 6.33 5.47
CA ILE A 179 -11.95 7.75 5.11
C ILE A 179 -13.00 7.92 4.00
N ASN A 180 -12.92 7.11 2.96
CA ASN A 180 -13.84 7.18 1.83
C ASN A 180 -15.24 6.66 2.15
N ALA A 181 -15.36 5.59 2.94
CA ALA A 181 -16.65 5.09 3.40
C ALA A 181 -17.37 6.12 4.29
N CYS A 182 -16.64 6.84 5.15
CA CYS A 182 -17.19 7.96 5.92
C CYS A 182 -17.65 9.08 4.99
N HIS A 183 -16.85 9.43 3.98
CA HIS A 183 -17.24 10.44 2.99
C HIS A 183 -18.52 10.06 2.23
N VAL A 184 -18.61 8.81 1.74
CA VAL A 184 -19.80 8.29 1.04
C VAL A 184 -21.04 8.27 1.94
N THR A 185 -20.87 8.02 3.24
CA THR A 185 -21.99 7.93 4.19
C THR A 185 -22.30 9.23 4.93
N GLY A 186 -21.50 10.30 4.72
CA GLY A 186 -21.65 11.58 5.42
C GLY A 186 -21.26 11.55 6.90
N ARG A 187 -20.47 10.56 7.32
CA ARG A 187 -20.01 10.41 8.71
C ARG A 187 -18.71 11.19 8.95
N LYS A 188 -18.51 11.58 10.20
CA LYS A 188 -17.23 12.11 10.69
C LYS A 188 -16.47 11.01 11.42
N LEU A 189 -15.15 10.98 11.26
CA LEU A 189 -14.28 9.99 11.93
C LEU A 189 -14.38 10.07 13.46
N GLU A 190 -14.50 11.28 14.03
CA GLU A 190 -14.61 11.51 15.48
C GLU A 190 -15.87 10.92 16.15
N ASP A 191 -16.88 10.60 15.35
CA ASP A 191 -18.15 10.02 15.81
C ASP A 191 -18.28 8.52 15.45
N LEU A 192 -17.30 7.97 14.72
CA LEU A 192 -17.36 6.61 14.19
C LEU A 192 -17.18 5.58 15.30
N LYS A 193 -18.15 4.65 15.45
CA LYS A 193 -18.03 3.47 16.33
C LYS A 193 -17.46 2.28 15.57
N VAL A 194 -16.34 1.75 16.04
CA VAL A 194 -15.56 0.73 15.34
C VAL A 194 -15.47 -0.54 16.19
N ALA A 195 -15.92 -1.66 15.65
CA ALA A 195 -15.64 -2.98 16.19
C ALA A 195 -14.46 -3.60 15.43
N VAL A 196 -13.42 -4.02 16.14
CA VAL A 196 -12.25 -4.68 15.55
C VAL A 196 -12.23 -6.14 15.97
N SER A 197 -12.21 -7.07 15.01
CA SER A 197 -12.06 -8.50 15.26
C SER A 197 -10.63 -8.91 14.94
N GLY A 198 -9.83 -9.17 15.97
CA GLY A 198 -8.41 -9.46 15.89
C GLY A 198 -7.56 -8.41 16.60
N ALA A 199 -6.78 -8.85 17.59
CA ALA A 199 -5.85 -8.01 18.35
C ALA A 199 -4.38 -8.41 18.12
N GLY A 200 -4.07 -8.83 16.88
CA GLY A 200 -2.71 -9.10 16.41
C GLY A 200 -2.09 -7.89 15.71
N ALA A 201 -0.98 -8.12 15.02
CA ALA A 201 -0.16 -7.13 14.31
C ALA A 201 -1.01 -6.13 13.47
N ALA A 202 -1.79 -6.64 12.54
CA ALA A 202 -2.63 -5.82 11.66
C ALA A 202 -3.78 -5.13 12.42
N GLY A 203 -4.44 -5.81 13.36
CA GLY A 203 -5.56 -5.29 14.15
C GLY A 203 -5.19 -4.07 14.98
N LEU A 204 -4.09 -4.18 15.73
CA LEU A 204 -3.54 -3.09 16.53
C LEU A 204 -3.09 -1.92 15.65
N SER A 205 -2.46 -2.20 14.51
CA SER A 205 -1.98 -1.17 13.59
C SER A 205 -3.13 -0.41 12.91
N CYS A 206 -4.18 -1.12 12.47
CA CYS A 206 -5.39 -0.50 11.91
C CYS A 206 -6.06 0.41 12.94
N ALA A 207 -6.25 -0.08 14.17
CA ALA A 207 -6.84 0.69 15.26
C ALA A 207 -5.99 1.92 15.65
N ALA A 208 -4.66 1.80 15.68
CA ALA A 208 -3.75 2.91 15.93
C ALA A 208 -3.88 3.99 14.85
N LEU A 209 -3.88 3.60 13.58
CA LEU A 209 -3.89 4.57 12.48
C LEU A 209 -5.23 5.32 12.38
N ILE A 210 -6.37 4.64 12.55
CA ILE A 210 -7.68 5.33 12.55
C ILE A 210 -7.84 6.25 13.77
N ARG A 211 -7.22 5.91 14.91
CA ARG A 211 -7.15 6.79 16.08
C ARG A 211 -6.35 8.06 15.77
N ASN A 212 -5.19 7.92 15.11
CA ASN A 212 -4.38 9.06 14.66
C ASN A 212 -5.12 9.93 13.62
N LEU A 213 -5.99 9.34 12.81
CA LEU A 213 -6.86 10.07 11.88
C LEU A 213 -8.04 10.79 12.53
N GLY A 214 -8.33 10.51 13.81
CA GLY A 214 -9.35 11.22 14.60
C GLY A 214 -10.48 10.37 15.15
N VAL A 215 -10.50 9.04 14.96
CA VAL A 215 -11.46 8.17 15.65
C VAL A 215 -11.15 8.17 17.16
N LYS A 216 -12.17 8.42 17.98
CA LYS A 216 -12.00 8.50 19.44
C LYS A 216 -11.64 7.13 20.03
N PRO A 217 -10.66 7.04 20.95
CA PRO A 217 -10.23 5.76 21.53
C PRO A 217 -11.38 4.96 22.15
N GLU A 218 -12.30 5.62 22.86
CA GLU A 218 -13.46 4.99 23.49
C GLU A 218 -14.48 4.41 22.51
N ASN A 219 -14.42 4.80 21.23
CA ASN A 219 -15.29 4.29 20.18
C ASN A 219 -14.72 3.04 19.47
N ILE A 220 -13.50 2.61 19.80
CA ILE A 220 -12.85 1.46 19.19
C ILE A 220 -12.93 0.27 20.16
N LEU A 221 -13.81 -0.69 19.87
CA LEU A 221 -13.95 -1.92 20.64
C LEU A 221 -13.19 -3.04 19.94
N MET A 222 -11.99 -3.33 20.45
CA MET A 222 -11.15 -4.42 19.94
C MET A 222 -11.51 -5.73 20.63
N CYS A 223 -11.61 -6.80 19.85
CA CYS A 223 -11.84 -8.16 20.32
C CYS A 223 -10.70 -9.08 19.90
N ASP A 224 -10.31 -9.99 20.77
CA ASP A 224 -9.46 -11.13 20.44
C ASP A 224 -10.21 -12.46 20.67
N SER A 225 -9.49 -13.57 20.62
CA SER A 225 -10.05 -14.92 20.85
C SER A 225 -10.78 -15.11 22.20
N THR A 226 -10.56 -14.21 23.16
CA THR A 226 -11.08 -14.27 24.54
C THR A 226 -12.20 -13.24 24.77
N GLY A 227 -12.46 -12.36 23.80
CA GLY A 227 -13.52 -11.35 23.85
C GLY A 227 -12.98 -9.94 23.74
N VAL A 228 -13.77 -8.96 24.20
CA VAL A 228 -13.42 -7.54 24.18
C VAL A 228 -12.17 -7.27 25.02
N VAL A 229 -11.31 -6.37 24.56
CA VAL A 229 -10.18 -5.82 25.31
C VAL A 229 -10.70 -4.66 26.17
N TYR A 230 -11.06 -4.95 27.42
CA TYR A 230 -11.67 -4.00 28.34
C TYR A 230 -10.75 -3.66 29.53
N GLU A 231 -10.97 -2.50 30.15
CA GLU A 231 -10.24 -2.09 31.37
C GLU A 231 -10.41 -3.11 32.51
N GLY A 232 -9.29 -3.60 33.04
CA GLY A 232 -9.27 -4.59 34.13
C GLY A 232 -9.27 -6.05 33.67
N ARG A 233 -9.28 -6.31 32.35
CA ARG A 233 -9.04 -7.65 31.81
C ARG A 233 -7.59 -8.09 32.10
N THR A 234 -7.41 -9.32 32.57
CA THR A 234 -6.08 -9.92 32.83
C THR A 234 -5.73 -11.03 31.86
N GLU A 235 -6.73 -11.67 31.26
CA GLU A 235 -6.55 -12.81 30.36
C GLU A 235 -5.94 -12.42 29.01
N ARG A 236 -4.80 -13.03 28.66
CA ARG A 236 -4.07 -12.84 27.40
C ARG A 236 -3.81 -11.36 27.09
N MET A 237 -3.43 -10.56 28.08
CA MET A 237 -3.05 -9.15 27.88
C MET A 237 -1.54 -9.01 27.75
N ASP A 238 -1.11 -8.13 26.85
CA ASP A 238 0.28 -7.66 26.72
C ASP A 238 0.30 -6.13 26.65
N GLN A 239 1.50 -5.53 26.64
CA GLN A 239 1.64 -4.06 26.65
C GLN A 239 0.99 -3.39 25.42
N PHE A 240 1.01 -4.05 24.25
CA PHE A 240 0.49 -3.46 23.02
C PHE A 240 -1.04 -3.49 23.00
N LYS A 241 -1.65 -4.60 23.41
CA LYS A 241 -3.11 -4.69 23.60
C LYS A 241 -3.63 -3.78 24.70
N SER A 242 -2.86 -3.60 25.78
CA SER A 242 -3.26 -2.74 26.90
C SER A 242 -3.50 -1.29 26.48
N ALA A 243 -2.87 -0.82 25.39
CA ALA A 243 -3.10 0.52 24.84
C ALA A 243 -4.51 0.71 24.22
N PHE A 244 -5.25 -0.38 23.98
CA PHE A 244 -6.58 -0.39 23.38
C PHE A 244 -7.67 -0.85 24.34
N GLN A 245 -7.39 -0.94 25.64
CA GLN A 245 -8.43 -1.22 26.63
C GLN A 245 -9.43 -0.06 26.71
N VAL A 246 -10.72 -0.40 26.74
CA VAL A 246 -11.81 0.57 26.87
C VAL A 246 -12.65 0.24 28.10
N LYS A 247 -13.11 1.27 28.82
CA LYS A 247 -14.09 1.11 29.89
C LYS A 247 -15.46 0.75 29.29
N THR A 248 -15.83 -0.53 29.36
CA THR A 248 -17.10 -1.03 28.81
C THR A 248 -17.58 -2.28 29.57
N ASP A 249 -18.88 -2.54 29.54
CA ASP A 249 -19.52 -3.76 30.04
C ASP A 249 -19.62 -4.87 28.97
N LYS A 250 -19.41 -4.54 27.69
CA LYS A 250 -19.36 -5.50 26.58
C LYS A 250 -18.20 -6.50 26.73
N ARG A 251 -18.44 -7.77 26.40
CA ARG A 251 -17.48 -8.88 26.56
C ARG A 251 -17.27 -9.70 25.29
N THR A 252 -18.25 -9.74 24.40
CA THR A 252 -18.21 -10.55 23.17
C THR A 252 -18.09 -9.71 21.91
N LEU A 253 -17.68 -10.34 20.81
CA LEU A 253 -17.67 -9.69 19.49
C LEU A 253 -19.08 -9.26 19.06
N ALA A 254 -20.11 -10.07 19.35
CA ALA A 254 -21.50 -9.73 19.03
C ALA A 254 -21.94 -8.42 19.69
N GLU A 255 -21.60 -8.25 20.97
CA GLU A 255 -21.88 -7.03 21.72
C GLU A 255 -21.05 -5.85 21.18
N ALA A 256 -19.77 -6.05 20.83
CA ALA A 256 -18.94 -5.00 20.26
C ALA A 256 -19.49 -4.46 18.93
N VAL A 257 -20.01 -5.36 18.08
CA VAL A 257 -20.58 -5.04 16.76
C VAL A 257 -21.97 -4.39 16.87
N GLU A 258 -22.73 -4.66 17.93
CA GLU A 258 -24.05 -4.07 18.13
C GLU A 258 -24.00 -2.53 18.13
N GLY A 259 -24.68 -1.94 17.14
CA GLY A 259 -24.73 -0.51 16.89
C GLY A 259 -23.43 0.11 16.38
N ALA A 260 -22.44 -0.69 15.99
CA ALA A 260 -21.20 -0.20 15.39
C ALA A 260 -21.44 0.32 13.97
N ASP A 261 -20.76 1.40 13.59
CA ASP A 261 -20.76 1.95 12.24
C ASP A 261 -19.81 1.18 11.32
N CYS A 262 -18.67 0.74 11.88
CA CYS A 262 -17.61 0.09 11.14
C CYS A 262 -17.17 -1.20 11.82
N PHE A 263 -16.96 -2.24 11.02
CA PHE A 263 -16.32 -3.49 11.42
C PHE A 263 -15.00 -3.66 10.67
N LEU A 264 -13.91 -3.85 11.41
CA LEU A 264 -12.59 -4.21 10.89
C LEU A 264 -12.26 -5.65 11.28
N GLY A 265 -12.42 -6.58 10.33
CA GLY A 265 -12.07 -7.99 10.46
C GLY A 265 -10.62 -8.25 10.06
N LEU A 266 -9.81 -8.68 11.02
CA LEU A 266 -8.38 -9.02 10.90
C LEU A 266 -8.09 -10.29 11.73
N SER A 267 -8.98 -11.28 11.63
CA SER A 267 -8.94 -12.48 12.45
C SER A 267 -9.04 -13.76 11.62
N VAL A 268 -10.16 -14.48 11.71
CA VAL A 268 -10.34 -15.80 11.13
C VAL A 268 -11.67 -15.93 10.42
N LYS A 269 -11.71 -16.83 9.44
CA LYS A 269 -12.91 -17.21 8.71
C LYS A 269 -14.10 -17.48 9.64
N GLY A 270 -15.26 -16.89 9.33
CA GLY A 270 -16.51 -17.14 10.03
C GLY A 270 -16.64 -16.45 11.39
N ALA A 271 -15.72 -15.55 11.75
CA ALA A 271 -15.80 -14.80 13.00
C ALA A 271 -17.01 -13.83 13.05
N MET A 272 -17.51 -13.39 11.90
CA MET A 272 -18.66 -12.49 11.78
C MET A 272 -19.87 -13.26 11.24
N THR A 273 -21.05 -13.10 11.86
CA THR A 273 -22.27 -13.78 11.43
C THR A 273 -23.28 -12.80 10.80
N PRO A 274 -24.22 -13.29 9.97
CA PRO A 274 -25.29 -12.45 9.42
C PRO A 274 -26.14 -11.75 10.51
N GLU A 275 -26.30 -12.37 11.68
CA GLU A 275 -27.01 -11.78 12.83
C GLU A 275 -26.25 -10.58 13.40
N MET A 276 -24.92 -10.68 13.52
CA MET A 276 -24.08 -9.54 13.93
C MET A 276 -24.14 -8.41 12.90
N VAL A 277 -24.16 -8.73 11.60
CA VAL A 277 -24.30 -7.70 10.54
C VAL A 277 -25.64 -6.97 10.64
N LYS A 278 -26.73 -7.67 11.02
CA LYS A 278 -28.05 -7.04 11.24
C LYS A 278 -28.05 -6.10 12.44
N SER A 279 -27.25 -6.34 13.47
CA SER A 279 -27.20 -5.51 14.68
C SER A 279 -26.35 -4.25 14.52
N MET A 280 -25.59 -4.10 13.42
CA MET A 280 -24.82 -2.90 13.11
C MET A 280 -25.73 -1.71 12.75
N ALA A 281 -25.17 -0.49 12.84
CA ALA A 281 -25.85 0.74 12.46
C ALA A 281 -26.27 0.77 10.97
N ASP A 282 -27.11 1.74 10.58
CA ASP A 282 -27.51 1.99 9.18
C ASP A 282 -26.30 2.21 8.27
N LYS A 283 -26.30 1.72 7.04
CA LYS A 283 -25.16 1.79 6.10
C LYS A 283 -23.82 1.36 6.72
N PRO A 284 -23.69 0.09 7.17
CA PRO A 284 -22.53 -0.37 7.91
C PRO A 284 -21.33 -0.48 6.98
N ILE A 285 -20.16 -0.15 7.52
CA ILE A 285 -18.88 -0.18 6.83
C ILE A 285 -18.15 -1.45 7.26
N ILE A 286 -18.09 -2.47 6.40
CA ILE A 286 -17.62 -3.81 6.77
C ILE A 286 -16.36 -4.15 5.97
N PHE A 287 -15.23 -4.23 6.66
CA PHE A 287 -13.95 -4.66 6.12
C PHE A 287 -13.69 -6.07 6.63
N ALA A 288 -13.84 -7.10 5.78
CA ALA A 288 -13.59 -8.50 6.14
C ALA A 288 -12.30 -8.98 5.44
N MET A 289 -11.16 -8.83 6.11
CA MET A 289 -9.83 -8.89 5.49
C MET A 289 -9.06 -10.19 5.78
N ALA A 290 -9.63 -11.15 6.50
CA ALA A 290 -9.00 -12.47 6.64
C ALA A 290 -8.78 -13.14 5.27
N ASN A 291 -7.60 -13.76 5.11
CA ASN A 291 -7.21 -14.50 3.92
C ASN A 291 -6.95 -15.97 4.24
N PRO A 292 -7.26 -16.91 3.32
CA PRO A 292 -7.92 -16.70 2.01
C PRO A 292 -9.45 -16.58 2.08
N ASP A 293 -10.04 -16.92 3.23
CA ASP A 293 -11.48 -16.85 3.47
C ASP A 293 -11.79 -15.74 4.50
N PRO A 294 -12.65 -14.77 4.18
CA PRO A 294 -12.94 -13.63 5.06
C PRO A 294 -13.76 -14.03 6.30
N GLU A 295 -13.82 -13.12 7.28
CA GLU A 295 -14.63 -13.26 8.51
C GLU A 295 -16.10 -13.52 8.20
N ILE A 296 -16.62 -12.93 7.12
CA ILE A 296 -17.93 -13.17 6.53
C ILE A 296 -17.84 -12.88 5.04
N LYS A 297 -18.57 -13.63 4.21
CA LYS A 297 -18.55 -13.40 2.76
C LYS A 297 -19.45 -12.23 2.35
N PRO A 298 -19.08 -11.46 1.31
CA PRO A 298 -19.93 -10.40 0.78
C PRO A 298 -21.34 -10.85 0.42
N GLU A 299 -21.52 -12.07 -0.09
CA GLU A 299 -22.87 -12.58 -0.41
C GLU A 299 -23.72 -12.83 0.84
N GLU A 300 -23.10 -13.14 1.97
CA GLU A 300 -23.80 -13.34 3.25
C GLU A 300 -24.19 -12.01 3.87
N ILE A 301 -23.34 -10.98 3.75
CA ILE A 301 -23.68 -9.59 4.12
C ILE A 301 -24.86 -9.10 3.27
N LYS A 302 -24.76 -9.23 1.94
CA LYS A 302 -25.78 -8.73 1.00
C LYS A 302 -27.15 -9.41 1.14
N ARG A 303 -27.23 -10.58 1.79
CA ARG A 303 -28.51 -11.25 2.14
C ARG A 303 -29.26 -10.56 3.28
N VAL A 304 -28.55 -9.83 4.13
CA VAL A 304 -29.12 -9.25 5.35
C VAL A 304 -29.05 -7.73 5.39
N ARG A 305 -28.19 -7.12 4.58
CA ARG A 305 -28.00 -5.67 4.42
C ARG A 305 -27.71 -5.35 2.96
N ASP A 306 -28.58 -4.55 2.34
CA ASP A 306 -28.41 -4.03 0.98
C ASP A 306 -27.70 -2.66 0.95
N ASP A 307 -27.55 -2.04 2.13
CA ASP A 307 -26.97 -0.71 2.34
C ASP A 307 -25.50 -0.73 2.82
N ALA A 308 -24.91 -1.91 2.98
CA ALA A 308 -23.55 -2.08 3.48
C ALA A 308 -22.48 -1.68 2.46
N ILE A 309 -21.45 -0.96 2.91
CA ILE A 309 -20.20 -0.77 2.16
C ILE A 309 -19.27 -1.91 2.57
N ILE A 310 -18.84 -2.71 1.60
CA ILE A 310 -18.09 -3.95 1.85
C ILE A 310 -16.71 -3.85 1.22
N ALA A 311 -15.67 -4.19 1.99
CA ALA A 311 -14.29 -4.32 1.55
C ALA A 311 -13.72 -5.67 2.02
N THR A 312 -12.85 -6.29 1.22
CA THR A 312 -12.22 -7.57 1.56
C THR A 312 -10.75 -7.62 1.13
N GLY A 313 -9.99 -8.62 1.59
CA GLY A 313 -8.64 -8.87 1.08
C GLY A 313 -8.59 -9.48 -0.33
N ARG A 314 -9.73 -9.94 -0.86
CA ARG A 314 -9.75 -10.74 -2.10
C ARG A 314 -9.95 -9.88 -3.35
N SER A 315 -9.28 -10.28 -4.43
CA SER A 315 -9.29 -9.56 -5.71
C SER A 315 -10.55 -9.80 -6.55
N ASP A 316 -11.36 -10.81 -6.23
CA ASP A 316 -12.62 -11.10 -6.92
C ASP A 316 -13.80 -10.26 -6.39
N TYR A 317 -13.59 -9.44 -5.37
CA TYR A 317 -14.58 -8.52 -4.83
C TYR A 317 -14.18 -7.05 -5.03
N PRO A 318 -15.15 -6.12 -5.11
CA PRO A 318 -14.90 -4.69 -5.06
C PRO A 318 -14.20 -4.27 -3.74
N ASN A 319 -13.61 -3.08 -3.74
CA ASN A 319 -12.92 -2.50 -2.57
C ASN A 319 -11.88 -3.44 -1.96
N GLN A 320 -10.96 -3.94 -2.79
CA GLN A 320 -9.91 -4.82 -2.32
C GLN A 320 -8.90 -4.08 -1.43
N VAL A 321 -8.74 -4.53 -0.20
CA VAL A 321 -7.63 -4.14 0.68
C VAL A 321 -6.43 -5.02 0.36
N ASN A 322 -5.47 -4.48 -0.40
CA ASN A 322 -4.30 -5.22 -0.85
C ASN A 322 -3.02 -4.41 -0.66
N ASN A 323 -2.09 -4.91 0.15
CA ASN A 323 -0.86 -4.24 0.55
C ASN A 323 -0.02 -3.70 -0.60
N VAL A 324 -0.17 -4.25 -1.82
CA VAL A 324 0.47 -3.71 -3.04
C VAL A 324 0.13 -2.24 -3.32
N LEU A 325 -1.00 -1.74 -2.79
CA LEU A 325 -1.40 -0.33 -2.85
C LEU A 325 -0.59 0.57 -1.89
N GLY A 326 0.13 -0.02 -0.94
CA GLY A 326 0.88 0.67 0.10
C GLY A 326 2.39 0.61 -0.12
N PHE A 327 3.01 -0.52 0.23
CA PHE A 327 4.46 -0.61 0.42
C PHE A 327 5.31 -0.09 -0.76
N PRO A 328 5.02 -0.38 -2.05
CA PRO A 328 5.90 0.07 -3.12
C PRO A 328 5.99 1.60 -3.16
N TYR A 329 4.86 2.27 -2.97
CA TYR A 329 4.74 3.71 -3.12
C TYR A 329 5.19 4.47 -1.88
N ILE A 330 4.99 3.90 -0.69
CA ILE A 330 5.52 4.45 0.56
C ILE A 330 7.04 4.44 0.54
N PHE A 331 7.65 3.32 0.18
CA PHE A 331 9.11 3.26 0.03
C PHE A 331 9.61 4.16 -1.09
N ARG A 332 8.90 4.30 -2.21
CA ARG A 332 9.33 5.23 -3.28
C ARG A 332 9.48 6.64 -2.75
N GLY A 333 8.47 7.14 -2.05
CA GLY A 333 8.49 8.48 -1.44
C GLY A 333 9.59 8.61 -0.40
N ALA A 334 9.72 7.63 0.49
CA ALA A 334 10.75 7.62 1.54
C ALA A 334 12.18 7.58 0.96
N LEU A 335 12.44 6.76 -0.06
CA LEU A 335 13.75 6.61 -0.69
C LEU A 335 14.16 7.86 -1.47
N ASP A 336 13.22 8.49 -2.20
CA ASP A 336 13.52 9.67 -3.02
C ASP A 336 13.98 10.87 -2.20
N VAL A 337 13.48 11.00 -0.97
CA VAL A 337 13.91 12.03 -0.02
C VAL A 337 14.98 11.55 0.96
N ARG A 338 15.50 10.32 0.77
CA ARG A 338 16.43 9.64 1.70
C ARG A 338 15.96 9.75 3.16
N ALA A 339 14.69 9.44 3.42
CA ALA A 339 14.12 9.50 4.76
C ALA A 339 14.96 8.67 5.74
N ARG A 340 15.03 9.08 7.01
CA ARG A 340 15.67 8.29 8.08
C ARG A 340 14.73 7.23 8.65
N SER A 341 13.42 7.48 8.58
CA SER A 341 12.38 6.58 9.08
C SER A 341 11.09 6.75 8.27
N ILE A 342 10.15 5.81 8.42
CA ILE A 342 8.74 6.00 8.03
C ILE A 342 7.94 6.23 9.31
N ASN A 343 7.56 7.48 9.56
CA ASN A 343 6.85 7.88 10.77
C ASN A 343 5.31 7.85 10.59
N GLU A 344 4.56 8.19 11.63
CA GLU A 344 3.09 8.10 11.62
C GLU A 344 2.46 9.11 10.65
N GLU A 345 3.01 10.32 10.53
CA GLU A 345 2.55 11.35 9.60
C GLU A 345 2.67 10.88 8.15
N MET A 346 3.76 10.18 7.79
CA MET A 346 3.93 9.57 6.48
C MET A 346 2.88 8.49 6.19
N LYS A 347 2.50 7.67 7.18
CA LYS A 347 1.45 6.65 7.04
C LYS A 347 0.08 7.29 6.85
N VAL A 348 -0.23 8.33 7.62
CA VAL A 348 -1.44 9.14 7.46
C VAL A 348 -1.51 9.77 6.07
N ALA A 349 -0.40 10.37 5.61
CA ALA A 349 -0.32 10.96 4.27
C ALA A 349 -0.53 9.93 3.16
N ALA A 350 -0.01 8.71 3.31
CA ALA A 350 -0.26 7.61 2.37
C ALA A 350 -1.74 7.20 2.34
N ALA A 351 -2.39 7.09 3.50
CA ALA A 351 -3.81 6.75 3.59
C ALA A 351 -4.70 7.84 2.96
N GLN A 352 -4.37 9.11 3.20
CA GLN A 352 -5.04 10.26 2.58
C GLN A 352 -4.85 10.26 1.06
N ALA A 353 -3.64 10.03 0.57
CA ALA A 353 -3.34 9.99 -0.87
C ALA A 353 -4.13 8.88 -1.58
N LEU A 354 -4.22 7.68 -0.99
CA LEU A 354 -5.04 6.59 -1.51
C LEU A 354 -6.52 6.95 -1.54
N ALA A 355 -7.01 7.57 -0.47
CA ALA A 355 -8.40 7.99 -0.37
C ALA A 355 -8.75 9.06 -1.41
N GLU A 356 -7.88 10.06 -1.60
CA GLU A 356 -8.01 11.09 -2.61
C GLU A 356 -7.96 10.53 -4.03
N LEU A 357 -7.02 9.62 -4.33
CA LEU A 357 -6.90 9.03 -5.66
C LEU A 357 -8.16 8.25 -6.08
N ALA A 358 -8.82 7.55 -5.15
CA ALA A 358 -10.07 6.84 -5.45
C ALA A 358 -11.24 7.79 -5.79
N ARG A 359 -11.16 9.06 -5.40
CA ARG A 359 -12.16 10.09 -5.74
C ARG A 359 -11.90 10.73 -7.10
N GLU A 360 -10.69 10.59 -7.64
CA GLU A 360 -10.30 11.12 -8.94
C GLU A 360 -10.83 10.25 -10.09
N ASP A 361 -11.15 10.89 -11.21
CA ASP A 361 -11.66 10.23 -12.41
C ASP A 361 -10.74 9.10 -12.90
N VAL A 362 -11.32 7.91 -13.03
CA VAL A 362 -10.57 6.69 -13.36
C VAL A 362 -10.16 6.68 -14.84
N PRO A 363 -8.85 6.50 -15.17
CA PRO A 363 -8.35 6.42 -16.53
C PRO A 363 -8.93 5.24 -17.31
N ASP A 364 -8.90 5.35 -18.64
CA ASP A 364 -9.43 4.31 -19.54
C ASP A 364 -8.69 2.97 -19.39
N GLU A 365 -7.39 2.98 -19.09
CA GLU A 365 -6.58 1.77 -18.81
C GLU A 365 -7.12 0.97 -17.61
N VAL A 366 -7.54 1.67 -16.56
CA VAL A 366 -8.12 1.05 -15.36
C VAL A 366 -9.53 0.55 -15.66
N ALA A 367 -10.31 1.28 -16.46
CA ALA A 367 -11.63 0.83 -16.90
C ALA A 367 -11.55 -0.44 -17.78
N ALA A 368 -10.52 -0.55 -18.62
CA ALA A 368 -10.28 -1.74 -19.46
C ALA A 368 -9.93 -2.98 -18.63
N ALA A 369 -9.21 -2.83 -17.52
CA ALA A 369 -8.92 -3.91 -16.58
C ALA A 369 -10.17 -4.43 -15.85
N TYR A 370 -11.22 -3.62 -15.72
CA TYR A 370 -12.46 -3.92 -14.99
C TYR A 370 -13.61 -4.37 -15.92
N HIS A 371 -13.40 -5.43 -16.70
CA HIS A 371 -14.44 -6.14 -17.49
C HIS A 371 -15.54 -5.25 -18.12
N GLY A 372 -15.18 -4.06 -18.59
CA GLY A 372 -16.05 -3.12 -19.33
C GLY A 372 -16.80 -2.06 -18.52
N ALA A 373 -16.89 -2.12 -17.19
CA ALA A 373 -17.56 -1.09 -16.39
C ALA A 373 -16.53 -0.17 -15.70
N ARG A 374 -16.58 1.13 -15.99
CA ARG A 374 -15.70 2.13 -15.37
C ARG A 374 -16.00 2.22 -13.87
N PRO A 375 -15.02 1.94 -12.99
CA PRO A 375 -15.21 2.18 -11.57
C PRO A 375 -15.48 3.68 -11.33
N THR A 376 -16.51 3.98 -10.55
CA THR A 376 -16.90 5.34 -10.18
C THR A 376 -16.95 5.42 -8.66
N PHE A 377 -16.39 6.48 -8.11
CA PHE A 377 -16.32 6.67 -6.66
C PHE A 377 -17.69 6.49 -6.00
N GLY A 378 -17.76 5.61 -5.00
CA GLY A 378 -19.01 5.24 -4.36
C GLY A 378 -18.90 3.95 -3.53
N PRO A 379 -20.02 3.37 -3.06
CA PRO A 379 -20.04 2.20 -2.18
C PRO A 379 -19.24 0.99 -2.70
N GLU A 380 -19.18 0.79 -4.02
CA GLU A 380 -18.47 -0.33 -4.66
C GLU A 380 -17.07 0.09 -5.19
N TYR A 381 -16.62 1.33 -4.92
CA TYR A 381 -15.29 1.84 -5.27
C TYR A 381 -14.85 2.95 -4.30
N ILE A 382 -14.33 2.55 -3.14
CA ILE A 382 -13.76 3.43 -2.10
C ILE A 382 -12.23 3.30 -1.99
N ILE A 383 -11.62 2.33 -2.66
CA ILE A 383 -10.17 2.05 -2.65
C ILE A 383 -9.72 1.92 -4.10
N PRO A 384 -8.61 2.54 -4.52
CA PRO A 384 -8.12 2.42 -5.89
C PRO A 384 -7.61 1.01 -6.16
N THR A 385 -7.38 0.68 -7.43
CA THR A 385 -7.07 -0.68 -7.86
C THR A 385 -5.56 -0.87 -7.94
N PRO A 386 -5.01 -2.07 -7.65
CA PRO A 386 -3.56 -2.32 -7.70
C PRO A 386 -2.85 -1.94 -8.99
N PHE A 387 -3.57 -1.95 -10.12
CA PHE A 387 -3.05 -1.66 -11.45
C PHE A 387 -3.38 -0.25 -11.93
N ASP A 388 -3.82 0.63 -11.04
CA ASP A 388 -4.01 2.03 -11.37
C ASP A 388 -2.64 2.70 -11.64
N PRO A 389 -2.34 3.12 -12.88
CA PRO A 389 -1.03 3.66 -13.24
C PRO A 389 -0.74 4.99 -12.53
N ARG A 390 -1.75 5.65 -11.96
CA ARG A 390 -1.60 6.92 -11.24
C ARG A 390 -0.96 6.73 -9.87
N LEU A 391 -0.99 5.52 -9.28
CA LEU A 391 -0.48 5.27 -7.93
C LEU A 391 0.96 5.75 -7.75
N ILE A 392 1.83 5.47 -8.73
CA ILE A 392 3.25 5.82 -8.66
C ILE A 392 3.52 7.32 -8.67
N SER A 393 2.69 8.13 -9.33
CA SER A 393 2.87 9.58 -9.39
C SER A 393 2.01 10.33 -8.37
N PHE A 394 1.07 9.64 -7.69
CA PHE A 394 0.15 10.26 -6.74
C PHE A 394 0.55 10.04 -5.28
N ILE A 395 0.87 8.80 -4.87
CA ILE A 395 1.13 8.47 -3.45
C ILE A 395 2.52 8.93 -2.99
N PRO A 396 3.64 8.63 -3.68
CA PRO A 396 4.97 8.98 -3.20
C PRO A 396 5.16 10.47 -2.88
N PRO A 397 4.60 11.43 -3.64
CA PRO A 397 4.62 12.84 -3.30
C PRO A 397 4.06 13.18 -1.91
N PHE A 398 2.96 12.56 -1.49
CA PHE A 398 2.38 12.81 -0.16
C PHE A 398 3.30 12.29 0.95
N VAL A 399 3.86 11.09 0.74
CA VAL A 399 4.80 10.47 1.68
C VAL A 399 6.11 11.28 1.77
N ALA A 400 6.65 11.71 0.63
CA ALA A 400 7.82 12.55 0.55
C ALA A 400 7.60 13.91 1.23
N GLN A 401 6.43 14.53 1.01
CA GLN A 401 6.08 15.79 1.66
C GLN A 401 6.01 15.63 3.17
N ALA A 402 5.30 14.62 3.68
CA ALA A 402 5.23 14.35 5.11
C ALA A 402 6.62 14.11 5.72
N ALA A 403 7.51 13.38 5.03
CA ALA A 403 8.88 13.16 5.47
C ALA A 403 9.72 14.45 5.54
N MET A 404 9.48 15.40 4.62
CA MET A 404 10.10 16.72 4.64
C MET A 404 9.55 17.57 5.79
N ASP A 405 8.23 17.57 5.97
CA ASP A 405 7.54 18.37 6.99
C ASP A 405 7.91 17.95 8.41
N THR A 406 8.11 16.64 8.64
CA THR A 406 8.53 16.12 9.94
C THR A 406 10.04 16.16 10.17
N GLY A 407 10.82 16.56 9.16
CA GLY A 407 12.28 16.70 9.25
C GLY A 407 13.06 15.38 9.18
N VAL A 408 12.42 14.26 8.81
CA VAL A 408 13.11 12.97 8.65
C VAL A 408 13.77 12.81 7.28
N ALA A 409 13.46 13.67 6.31
CA ALA A 409 14.08 13.71 4.98
C ALA A 409 15.52 14.25 5.00
N ARG A 410 16.45 13.56 4.33
CA ARG A 410 17.85 14.03 4.13
C ARG A 410 18.05 14.72 2.78
N LYS A 411 17.19 14.47 1.80
CA LYS A 411 17.24 15.05 0.45
C LYS A 411 15.88 15.65 0.07
N PRO A 412 15.54 16.86 0.55
CA PRO A 412 14.27 17.49 0.22
C PRO A 412 14.08 17.72 -1.28
N ILE A 413 12.85 17.55 -1.75
CA ILE A 413 12.43 17.81 -3.13
C ILE A 413 12.05 19.28 -3.24
N LYS A 414 12.63 19.98 -4.22
CA LYS A 414 12.39 21.41 -4.43
C LYS A 414 11.16 21.71 -5.28
N ASP A 415 10.89 20.86 -6.27
CA ASP A 415 9.76 20.99 -7.19
C ASP A 415 8.95 19.69 -7.17
N MET A 416 7.79 19.74 -6.51
CA MET A 416 6.91 18.59 -6.38
C MET A 416 6.20 18.22 -7.67
N ASP A 417 6.01 19.17 -8.59
CA ASP A 417 5.37 18.89 -9.88
C ASP A 417 6.37 18.22 -10.84
N GLU A 418 7.63 18.67 -10.85
CA GLU A 418 8.70 17.96 -11.55
C GLU A 418 8.85 16.52 -11.01
N TYR A 419 8.79 16.35 -9.69
CA TYR A 419 8.86 15.03 -9.05
C TYR A 419 7.72 14.10 -9.49
N ARG A 420 6.47 14.57 -9.46
CA ARG A 420 5.31 13.83 -9.98
C ARG A 420 5.50 13.38 -11.43
N HIS A 421 5.98 14.29 -12.27
CA HIS A 421 6.26 13.98 -13.67
C HIS A 421 7.39 12.94 -13.81
N ALA A 422 8.44 13.03 -12.99
CA ALA A 422 9.54 12.06 -12.99
C ALA A 422 9.09 10.65 -12.58
N LEU A 423 8.21 10.54 -11.59
CA LEU A 423 7.63 9.28 -11.17
C LEU A 423 6.77 8.64 -12.27
N ALA A 424 5.93 9.43 -12.95
CA ALA A 424 5.11 8.94 -14.05
C ALA A 424 5.95 8.34 -15.20
N ARG A 425 7.19 8.84 -15.42
CA ARG A 425 8.11 8.34 -16.45
C ARG A 425 8.81 7.03 -16.10
N ARG A 426 8.88 6.65 -14.81
CA ARG A 426 9.68 5.50 -14.36
C ARG A 426 9.17 4.15 -14.86
N LEU A 427 7.85 3.99 -14.96
CA LEU A 427 7.25 2.69 -15.30
C LEU A 427 6.93 2.52 -16.79
N ASP A 428 6.99 3.60 -17.58
CA ASP A 428 6.69 3.56 -19.01
C ASP A 428 7.76 4.32 -19.83
N PRO A 429 8.60 3.59 -20.59
CA PRO A 429 9.53 4.17 -21.55
C PRO A 429 8.83 5.06 -22.62
N ALA A 430 7.59 4.73 -23.00
CA ALA A 430 6.80 5.53 -23.93
C ALA A 430 6.28 6.82 -23.29
N ALA A 431 6.01 6.84 -21.98
CA ALA A 431 5.65 8.06 -21.24
C ALA A 431 6.76 9.13 -21.32
N SER A 432 8.03 8.72 -21.28
CA SER A 432 9.15 9.67 -21.47
C SER A 432 9.16 10.31 -22.87
N PHE A 433 8.84 9.54 -23.91
CA PHE A 433 8.71 10.04 -25.28
C PHE A 433 7.49 10.96 -25.45
N LEU A 434 6.30 10.51 -25.00
CA LEU A 434 5.05 11.27 -25.05
C LEU A 434 5.15 12.57 -24.25
N GLN A 435 5.82 12.56 -23.10
CA GLN A 435 6.02 13.76 -22.30
C GLN A 435 7.04 14.72 -22.90
N GLY A 436 8.05 14.23 -23.64
CA GLY A 436 8.92 15.08 -24.47
C GLY A 436 8.12 15.85 -25.52
N VAL A 437 7.16 15.19 -26.16
CA VAL A 437 6.20 15.83 -27.08
C VAL A 437 5.30 16.83 -26.34
N GLN A 438 4.78 16.47 -25.16
CA GLN A 438 3.92 17.35 -24.37
C GLN A 438 4.66 18.60 -23.86
N ASN A 439 5.92 18.47 -23.40
CA ASN A 439 6.73 19.61 -22.95
C ASN A 439 7.06 20.56 -24.10
N ALA A 440 7.29 20.04 -25.31
CA ALA A 440 7.42 20.87 -26.50
C ALA A 440 6.10 21.58 -26.86
N ALA A 441 4.95 20.98 -26.53
CA ALA A 441 3.63 21.58 -26.76
C ALA A 441 3.22 22.60 -25.66
N ARG A 442 3.69 22.43 -24.41
CA ARG A 442 3.41 23.35 -23.29
C ARG A 442 3.98 24.73 -23.60
N GLY A 443 3.17 25.77 -23.36
CA GLY A 443 3.56 27.17 -23.57
C GLY A 443 3.27 27.74 -24.96
N GLU A 444 2.99 26.91 -25.98
CA GLU A 444 2.57 27.39 -27.29
C GLU A 444 1.06 27.79 -27.33
N ASN A 445 0.29 27.41 -26.31
CA ASN A 445 -1.14 27.67 -26.13
C ASN A 445 -1.99 27.43 -27.40
N LYS A 446 -1.68 26.35 -28.12
CA LYS A 446 -2.35 26.03 -29.39
C LYS A 446 -3.81 25.66 -29.18
N ARG A 447 -4.64 26.03 -30.15
CA ARG A 447 -6.05 25.62 -30.21
C ARG A 447 -6.15 24.28 -30.93
N ILE A 448 -6.65 23.25 -30.26
CA ILE A 448 -6.81 21.90 -30.84
C ILE A 448 -8.28 21.54 -30.91
N VAL A 449 -8.73 21.07 -32.08
CA VAL A 449 -10.10 20.66 -32.32
C VAL A 449 -10.26 19.18 -31.99
N PHE A 450 -11.16 18.88 -31.06
CA PHE A 450 -11.60 17.55 -30.70
C PHE A 450 -12.93 17.30 -31.42
N ALA A 451 -12.86 16.59 -32.55
CA ALA A 451 -13.94 16.50 -33.53
C ALA A 451 -15.17 15.73 -33.03
N GLU A 452 -14.98 14.78 -32.13
CA GLU A 452 -16.01 13.94 -31.52
C GLU A 452 -16.39 14.45 -30.13
N GLY A 453 -16.63 15.76 -30.01
CA GLY A 453 -16.81 16.45 -28.72
C GLY A 453 -18.07 16.08 -27.93
N GLU A 454 -18.90 15.18 -28.45
CA GLU A 454 -20.04 14.58 -27.75
C GLU A 454 -19.64 13.31 -26.99
N GLU A 455 -18.55 12.67 -27.38
CA GLU A 455 -18.07 11.41 -26.79
C GLU A 455 -17.36 11.66 -25.46
N PRO A 456 -17.75 10.96 -24.36
CA PRO A 456 -17.16 11.17 -23.05
C PRO A 456 -15.63 11.01 -23.02
N GLN A 457 -15.07 10.08 -23.81
CA GLN A 457 -13.62 9.87 -23.91
C GLN A 457 -12.91 11.10 -24.48
N VAL A 458 -13.50 11.72 -25.50
CA VAL A 458 -12.94 12.87 -26.21
C VAL A 458 -13.08 14.15 -25.38
N VAL A 459 -14.19 14.30 -24.67
CA VAL A 459 -14.39 15.38 -23.69
C VAL A 459 -13.38 15.29 -22.56
N ARG A 460 -13.13 14.09 -22.01
CA ARG A 460 -12.08 13.88 -20.99
C ARG A 460 -10.68 14.17 -21.55
N ALA A 461 -10.37 13.71 -22.75
CA ALA A 461 -9.09 13.99 -23.39
C ALA A 461 -8.87 15.51 -23.56
N ALA A 462 -9.91 16.24 -23.98
CA ALA A 462 -9.89 17.70 -24.07
C ALA A 462 -9.70 18.37 -22.70
N TRP A 463 -10.40 17.90 -21.67
CA TRP A 463 -10.25 18.40 -20.30
C TRP A 463 -8.83 18.19 -19.77
N THR A 464 -8.31 16.96 -19.87
CA THR A 464 -6.94 16.62 -19.50
C THR A 464 -5.92 17.45 -20.27
N PHE A 465 -6.12 17.63 -21.58
CA PHE A 465 -5.27 18.47 -22.43
C PHE A 465 -5.20 19.91 -21.91
N LYS A 466 -6.33 20.48 -21.50
CA LYS A 466 -6.40 21.82 -20.89
C LYS A 466 -5.74 21.87 -19.51
N ASN A 467 -6.09 20.94 -18.62
CA ASN A 467 -5.58 20.90 -17.23
C ASN A 467 -4.07 20.65 -17.17
N GLN A 468 -3.52 19.91 -18.13
CA GLN A 468 -2.08 19.68 -18.25
C GLN A 468 -1.32 20.86 -18.88
N GLY A 469 -2.00 21.96 -19.23
CA GLY A 469 -1.41 23.16 -19.80
C GLY A 469 -0.93 23.00 -21.25
N LEU A 470 -1.48 22.03 -21.99
CA LEU A 470 -1.04 21.73 -23.37
C LEU A 470 -1.67 22.67 -24.42
N GLY A 471 -2.76 23.36 -24.08
CA GLY A 471 -3.39 24.38 -24.93
C GLY A 471 -4.89 24.55 -24.70
N HIS A 472 -5.58 25.12 -25.70
CA HIS A 472 -7.03 25.36 -25.67
C HIS A 472 -7.79 24.32 -26.51
N PRO A 473 -8.53 23.38 -25.89
CA PRO A 473 -9.37 22.45 -26.63
C PRO A 473 -10.63 23.13 -27.19
N ILE A 474 -11.08 22.70 -28.36
CA ILE A 474 -12.37 23.06 -28.97
C ILE A 474 -13.14 21.76 -29.21
N LEU A 475 -14.24 21.56 -28.50
CA LEU A 475 -15.12 20.42 -28.69
C LEU A 475 -16.11 20.72 -29.83
N ILE A 476 -16.19 19.83 -30.81
CA ILE A 476 -17.18 19.92 -31.90
C ILE A 476 -18.32 18.94 -31.62
N GLY A 477 -19.54 19.46 -31.62
CA GLY A 477 -20.74 18.69 -31.36
C GLY A 477 -21.96 19.58 -31.18
N ARG A 478 -23.13 18.98 -31.00
CA ARG A 478 -24.37 19.66 -30.64
C ARG A 478 -24.22 20.21 -29.22
N ALA A 479 -24.33 21.53 -29.08
CA ALA A 479 -24.01 22.24 -27.83
C ALA A 479 -24.68 21.65 -26.58
N GLU A 480 -25.94 21.21 -26.69
CA GLU A 480 -26.66 20.57 -25.57
C GLU A 480 -26.08 19.20 -25.17
N GLN A 481 -25.64 18.39 -26.14
CA GLN A 481 -25.06 17.08 -25.87
C GLN A 481 -23.67 17.21 -25.29
N VAL A 482 -22.83 18.08 -25.86
CA VAL A 482 -21.50 18.39 -25.31
C VAL A 482 -21.63 18.89 -23.87
N SER A 483 -22.53 19.85 -23.61
CA SER A 483 -22.76 20.39 -22.26
C SER A 483 -23.27 19.33 -21.27
N ARG A 484 -24.04 18.36 -21.75
CA ARG A 484 -24.51 17.23 -20.94
C ARG A 484 -23.35 16.28 -20.62
N THR A 485 -22.58 15.88 -21.62
CA THR A 485 -21.41 15.01 -21.46
C THR A 485 -20.36 15.65 -20.55
N MET A 486 -20.17 16.98 -20.59
CA MET A 486 -19.26 17.69 -19.69
C MET A 486 -19.71 17.75 -18.22
N ARG A 487 -21.00 17.53 -17.94
CA ARG A 487 -21.55 17.52 -16.58
C ARG A 487 -21.61 16.12 -15.96
N GLN A 488 -21.50 15.09 -16.80
CA GLN A 488 -21.38 13.69 -16.41
C GLN A 488 -19.92 13.38 -16.13
#